data_AF-A0A6F8YSY4-F1
#
_entry.id   AF-A0A6F8YSY4-F1
#
_cell.length_a   1.000
_cell.length_b   1.000
_cell.length_c   1.000
_cell.angle_alpha   90.00
_cell.angle_beta   90.00
_cell.angle_gamma   90.00
#
_symmetry.space_group_name_H-M   'P 1'
#
loop_
_entity.id
_entity.type
_entity.pdbx_description
1 polymer ?
#
loop_
_entity_poly.entity_id
_entity_poly.type
_entity_poly.pdbx_seq_one_letter_code
_entity_poly.pdbx_strand_id
1 'polypeptide(L)'
;MHPAPGPYRPPTPGPFRPPAAPPTVEPAAAEATVDGAGSGHPAVDAVIQALANSADLPPRDQIAEYEAAHSTLQETLATIDQG
;
A
#
# COMPACT_ATOMS: atom_id res chain seq x y z
N MET A 1 -59.58 -35.68 6.30
CA MET A 1 -58.34 -36.50 6.19
C MET A 1 -57.20 -35.53 5.88
N HIS A 2 -56.29 -35.27 6.81
CA HIS A 2 -55.09 -34.44 6.58
C HIS A 2 -53.91 -35.37 6.24
N PRO A 3 -53.05 -35.06 5.26
CA PRO A 3 -51.85 -35.85 4.99
C PRO A 3 -50.82 -35.71 6.12
N ALA A 4 -50.11 -36.80 6.43
CA ALA A 4 -49.06 -36.82 7.44
C ALA A 4 -47.81 -36.04 6.98
N PRO A 5 -47.13 -35.30 7.87
CA PRO A 5 -45.87 -34.64 7.55
C PRO A 5 -44.78 -35.69 7.26
N GLY A 6 -44.08 -35.53 6.14
CA GLY A 6 -42.97 -36.40 5.74
C GLY A 6 -41.77 -36.28 6.69
N PRO A 7 -40.84 -37.25 6.66
CA PRO A 7 -39.69 -37.26 7.56
C PRO A 7 -38.74 -36.09 7.28
N TYR A 8 -38.36 -35.40 8.35
CA TYR A 8 -37.39 -34.30 8.31
C TYR A 8 -36.01 -34.83 7.95
N ARG A 9 -35.37 -34.28 6.91
CA ARG A 9 -34.01 -34.64 6.50
C ARG A 9 -33.06 -33.52 6.94
N PRO A 10 -32.08 -33.78 7.82
CA PRO A 10 -31.11 -32.75 8.21
C PRO A 10 -30.16 -32.42 7.05
N PRO A 11 -29.65 -31.18 6.96
CA PRO A 11 -28.67 -30.82 5.95
C PRO A 11 -27.35 -31.58 6.20
N THR A 12 -26.86 -32.26 5.17
CA THR A 12 -25.50 -32.83 5.18
C THR A 12 -24.47 -31.70 5.10
N PRO A 13 -23.45 -31.68 5.96
CA PRO A 13 -22.32 -30.76 5.82
C PRO A 13 -21.64 -30.99 4.47
N GLY A 14 -21.63 -29.96 3.62
CA GLY A 14 -20.87 -29.99 2.38
C GLY A 14 -19.36 -29.98 2.65
N PRO A 15 -18.53 -30.35 1.66
CA PRO A 15 -17.08 -30.23 1.79
C PRO A 15 -16.70 -28.78 2.06
N PHE A 16 -15.87 -28.56 3.09
CA PHE A 16 -15.34 -27.25 3.43
C PHE A 16 -14.47 -26.75 2.27
N ARG A 17 -14.94 -25.74 1.54
CA ARG A 17 -14.15 -25.09 0.50
C ARG A 17 -13.25 -24.06 1.20
N PRO A 18 -11.92 -24.17 1.13
CA PRO A 18 -11.05 -23.15 1.69
C PRO A 18 -11.33 -21.81 0.99
N PRO A 19 -11.27 -20.68 1.72
CA PRO A 19 -11.37 -19.36 1.10
C PRO A 19 -10.28 -19.23 0.02
N ALA A 20 -10.64 -18.62 -1.11
CA ALA A 20 -9.66 -18.29 -2.14
C ALA A 20 -8.56 -17.44 -1.51
N ALA A 21 -7.30 -17.75 -1.82
CA ALA A 21 -6.18 -16.93 -1.41
C ALA A 21 -6.44 -15.48 -1.87
N PRO A 22 -6.16 -14.46 -1.01
CA PRO A 22 -6.26 -13.08 -1.44
C PRO A 22 -5.35 -12.89 -2.66
N PRO A 23 -5.73 -12.02 -3.62
CA PRO A 23 -4.83 -11.67 -4.70
C PRO A 23 -3.51 -11.22 -4.07
N THR A 24 -2.41 -11.83 -4.50
CA THR A 24 -1.08 -11.27 -4.27
C THR A 24 -1.12 -9.87 -4.85
N VAL A 25 -1.24 -8.87 -3.97
CA VAL A 25 -0.83 -7.51 -4.30
C VAL A 25 0.67 -7.61 -4.51
N GLU A 26 1.05 -7.89 -5.75
CA GLU A 26 2.35 -7.47 -6.24
C GLU A 26 2.44 -5.99 -5.85
N PRO A 27 3.51 -5.53 -5.17
CA PRO A 27 3.69 -4.11 -5.00
C PRO A 27 3.71 -3.59 -6.43
N ALA A 28 2.63 -2.95 -6.85
CA ALA A 28 2.66 -2.11 -8.01
C ALA A 28 3.80 -1.17 -7.67
N ALA A 29 4.96 -1.40 -8.28
CA ALA A 29 5.95 -0.37 -8.41
C ALA A 29 5.13 0.78 -8.98
N ALA A 30 4.79 1.73 -8.11
CA ALA A 30 4.33 3.00 -8.56
C ALA A 30 5.55 3.50 -9.30
N GLU A 31 5.62 3.19 -10.59
CA GLU A 31 6.42 3.91 -11.55
C GLU A 31 5.80 5.31 -11.53
N ALA A 32 6.10 6.06 -10.47
CA ALA A 32 5.96 7.48 -10.41
C ALA A 32 6.99 7.96 -11.42
N THR A 33 6.62 7.91 -12.69
CA THR A 33 7.28 8.66 -13.73
C THR A 33 7.14 10.10 -13.28
N VAL A 34 8.18 10.62 -12.61
CA VAL A 34 8.36 12.04 -12.36
C VAL A 34 8.60 12.64 -13.74
N ASP A 35 7.51 12.84 -14.48
CA ASP A 35 7.51 13.37 -15.84
C ASP A 35 7.90 14.83 -15.76
N GLY A 36 9.22 15.08 -15.77
CA GLY A 36 9.88 16.31 -16.22
C GLY A 36 9.60 17.63 -15.47
N ALA A 37 8.59 17.70 -14.62
CA ALA A 37 8.26 18.87 -13.82
C ALA A 37 8.63 18.57 -12.38
N GLY A 38 9.85 18.96 -12.01
CA GLY A 38 10.22 19.09 -10.60
C GLY A 38 9.14 19.88 -9.85
N SER A 39 9.07 19.69 -8.53
CA SER A 39 8.13 20.38 -7.63
C SER A 39 8.16 21.92 -7.73
N GLY A 40 9.17 22.48 -8.40
CA GLY A 40 9.46 23.91 -8.46
C GLY A 40 10.13 24.43 -7.19
N HIS A 41 10.33 23.56 -6.20
CA HIS A 41 10.95 23.87 -4.92
C HIS A 41 12.23 23.03 -4.75
N PRO A 42 13.43 23.66 -4.68
CA PRO A 42 14.70 22.95 -4.75
C PRO A 42 14.89 21.92 -3.62
N ALA A 43 14.37 22.19 -2.42
CA ALA A 43 14.42 21.23 -1.31
C ALA A 43 13.48 20.03 -1.52
N VAL A 44 12.32 20.21 -2.14
CA VAL A 44 11.35 19.14 -2.40
C VAL A 44 11.83 18.26 -3.55
N ASP A 45 12.44 18.85 -4.59
CA ASP A 45 13.11 18.10 -5.67
C ASP A 45 14.27 17.22 -5.13
N ALA A 46 15.07 17.74 -4.20
CA ALA A 46 16.14 16.96 -3.58
C ALA A 46 15.61 15.74 -2.81
N VAL A 47 14.47 15.90 -2.11
CA VAL A 47 13.81 14.79 -1.41
C VAL A 47 13.23 13.76 -2.37
N ILE A 48 12.59 14.20 -3.46
CA ILE A 48 12.05 13.30 -4.50
C ILE A 48 13.18 12.47 -5.11
N GLN A 49 14.31 13.09 -5.40
CA GLN A 49 15.47 12.39 -5.94
C GLN A 49 16.09 11.42 -4.92
N ALA A 50 16.14 11.79 -3.64
CA ALA A 50 16.56 10.89 -2.57
C ALA A 50 15.66 9.65 -2.49
N LEU A 51 14.34 9.83 -2.49
CA LEU A 51 13.36 8.73 -2.49
C LEU A 51 13.51 7.81 -3.70
N ALA A 52 13.77 8.37 -4.89
CA ALA A 52 14.02 7.58 -6.09
C ALA A 52 15.29 6.71 -5.97
N ASN A 53 16.35 7.23 -5.35
CA ASN A 53 17.57 6.45 -5.09
C ASN A 53 17.35 5.37 -4.02
N SER A 54 16.53 5.66 -3.00
CA SER A 54 16.22 4.71 -1.93
C SER A 54 15.39 3.52 -2.39
N ALA A 55 14.61 3.67 -3.48
CA ALA A 55 13.80 2.59 -4.03
C ALA A 55 14.62 1.39 -4.55
N ASP A 56 15.90 1.60 -4.90
CA ASP A 56 16.81 0.53 -5.34
C ASP A 56 17.52 -0.17 -4.17
N LEU A 57 17.36 0.34 -2.94
CA LEU A 57 18.01 -0.23 -1.76
C LEU A 57 17.40 -1.57 -1.33
N PRO A 58 18.16 -2.41 -0.61
CA PRO A 58 17.61 -3.62 0.00
C PRO A 58 16.40 -3.28 0.89
N PRO A 59 15.34 -4.12 0.91
CA PRO A 59 14.10 -3.84 1.66
C PRO A 59 14.28 -3.51 3.14
N ARG A 60 15.39 -3.96 3.73
CA ARG A 60 15.74 -3.70 5.12
C ARG A 60 16.17 -2.24 5.37
N ASP A 61 16.75 -1.60 4.37
CA ASP A 61 17.28 -0.23 4.44
C ASP A 61 16.27 0.81 3.91
N GLN A 62 15.30 0.38 3.10
CA GLN A 62 14.25 1.25 2.55
C GLN A 62 13.45 1.99 3.63
N ILE A 63 13.17 1.36 4.78
CA ILE A 63 12.38 1.99 5.85
C ILE A 63 13.14 3.17 6.47
N ALA A 64 14.42 2.98 6.81
CA ALA A 64 15.22 4.02 7.44
C ALA A 64 15.37 5.25 6.53
N GLU A 65 15.55 5.02 5.24
CA GLU A 65 15.69 6.07 4.25
C GLU A 65 14.37 6.79 3.96
N TYR A 66 13.25 6.06 3.89
CA TYR A 66 11.93 6.66 3.77
C TYR A 66 11.60 7.54 4.98
N GLU A 67 11.91 7.09 6.20
CA GLU A 67 11.71 7.88 7.42
C GLU A 67 12.57 9.15 7.45
N ALA A 68 13.83 9.07 7.00
CA ALA A 68 14.71 10.22 6.86
C ALA A 68 14.16 11.25 5.85
N ALA A 69 13.78 10.78 4.65
CA ALA A 69 13.19 11.63 3.61
C ALA A 69 11.87 12.27 4.06
N HIS A 70 11.03 11.52 4.76
CA HIS A 70 9.76 12.02 5.30
C HIS A 70 9.98 13.11 6.37
N SER A 71 10.96 12.94 7.25
CA SER A 71 11.33 13.95 8.25
C SER A 71 11.75 15.27 7.60
N THR A 72 12.62 15.20 6.58
CA THR A 72 13.06 16.39 5.83
C THR A 72 11.92 17.07 5.09
N LEU A 73 10.99 16.30 4.52
CA LEU A 73 9.81 16.86 3.87
C LEU A 73 8.94 17.61 4.87
N GLN A 74 8.70 17.04 6.06
CA GLN A 74 7.92 17.70 7.10
C GLN A 74 8.56 19.00 7.60
N GLU A 75 9.88 19.01 7.79
CA GLU A 75 10.63 20.23 8.17
C GLU A 75 10.52 21.32 7.09
N THR A 76 10.63 20.93 5.83
CA THR A 76 10.48 21.86 4.69
C THR A 76 9.08 22.45 4.64
N LEU A 77 8.04 21.61 4.78
CA LEU A 77 6.66 22.05 4.78
C LEU A 77 6.33 22.95 5.97
N ALA A 78 6.84 22.63 7.16
CA ALA A 78 6.68 23.48 8.35
C ALA A 78 7.36 24.85 8.17
N THR A 79 8.51 24.90 7.50
CA THR A 79 9.20 26.15 7.18
C THR A 79 8.40 27.01 6.18
N ILE A 80 7.75 26.37 5.19
CA ILE A 80 6.88 27.06 4.23
C ILE A 80 5.61 27.58 4.91
N ASP A 81 5.00 26.79 5.80
CA ASP A 81 3.77 27.15 6.53
C ASP A 81 3.97 28.35 7.49
N GLN A 82 5.19 28.51 8.02
CA GLN A 82 5.57 29.64 8.87
C GLN A 82 5.85 30.94 8.10
N GLY A 83 5.83 30.91 6.76
CA GLY A 83 6.18 32.02 5.87
C GLY A 83 5.00 32.87 5.39
#